data_AF-A0A927PMJ5-F1
#
_entry.id   AF-A0A927PMJ5-F1
#
_cell.length_a   1.000
_cell.length_b   1.000
_cell.length_c   1.000
_cell.angle_alpha   90.00
_cell.angle_beta   90.00
_cell.angle_gamma   90.00
#
_symmetry.space_group_name_H-M   'P 1'
#
loop_
_entity.id
_entity.type
_entity.pdbx_description
1 polymer ?
#
loop_
_entity_poly.entity_id
_entity_poly.type
_entity_poly.pdbx_seq_one_letter_code
_entity_poly.pdbx_strand_id
1 'polypeptide(L)'
;MADDDLDRQDVTPPQDTGEPDPVETDPASLSSAEYLDEERLGENPLTGAMAPPDDWSEADARGTTPEEAREGETLDEKLEQEEPDILPGESPP
;
A
#
# COMPACT_ATOMS: atom_id res chain seq x y z
N MET A 1 4.95 -26.78 26.38
CA MET A 1 4.48 -27.61 25.25
C MET A 1 2.98 -27.47 25.23
N ALA A 2 2.32 -26.82 24.27
CA ALA A 2 2.71 -25.92 23.20
C ALA A 2 1.39 -25.22 22.87
N ASP A 3 1.35 -23.90 23.04
CA ASP A 3 0.27 -23.06 22.53
C ASP A 3 0.55 -22.83 21.05
N ASP A 4 -0.07 -23.63 20.18
CA ASP A 4 0.00 -23.47 18.71
C ASP A 4 -1.26 -24.08 18.08
N ASP A 5 -2.33 -23.29 18.01
CA ASP A 5 -3.36 -23.38 16.95
C ASP A 5 -4.19 -22.08 16.96
N LEU A 6 -3.48 -20.95 16.81
CA LEU A 6 -4.06 -19.63 16.60
C LEU A 6 -3.87 -19.22 15.13
N ASP A 7 -4.18 -20.11 14.18
CA ASP A 7 -4.10 -19.79 12.74
C ASP A 7 -4.96 -20.75 11.89
N ARG A 8 -6.30 -20.56 11.90
CA ARG A 8 -7.11 -20.68 10.68
C ARG A 8 -8.54 -20.22 10.90
N GLN A 9 -9.02 -19.40 9.98
CA GLN A 9 -10.43 -19.07 9.73
C GLN A 9 -11.04 -17.92 10.55
N ASP A 10 -10.40 -16.75 10.57
CA ASP A 10 -11.20 -15.52 10.45
C ASP A 10 -11.67 -15.43 9.00
N VAL A 11 -12.63 -16.30 8.64
CA VAL A 11 -13.35 -16.12 7.39
C VAL A 11 -14.34 -15.03 7.72
N THR A 12 -14.10 -13.83 7.17
CA THR A 12 -15.16 -12.84 7.08
C THR A 12 -16.39 -13.59 6.54
N PRO A 13 -17.54 -13.57 7.23
CA PRO A 13 -18.74 -14.20 6.70
C PRO A 13 -18.94 -13.68 5.27
N PRO A 14 -19.33 -14.55 4.31
CA PRO A 14 -19.47 -14.12 2.93
C PRO A 14 -20.29 -12.84 2.95
N GLN A 15 -19.71 -11.77 2.41
CA GLN A 15 -20.42 -10.51 2.29
C GLN A 15 -21.66 -10.84 1.47
N ASP A 16 -22.83 -10.78 2.10
CA ASP A 16 -24.11 -10.98 1.44
C ASP A 16 -24.38 -9.72 0.62
N THR A 17 -23.75 -9.67 -0.55
CA THR A 17 -23.87 -8.57 -1.51
C THR A 17 -25.23 -8.62 -2.25
N GLY A 18 -26.11 -9.55 -1.88
CA GLY A 18 -27.38 -9.84 -2.56
C GLY A 18 -27.24 -10.90 -3.65
N GLU A 19 -28.35 -11.20 -4.34
CA GLU A 19 -28.30 -12.02 -5.57
C GLU A 19 -27.50 -11.26 -6.63
N PRO A 20 -26.58 -11.91 -7.35
CA PRO A 20 -25.80 -11.26 -8.39
C PRO A 20 -26.73 -10.71 -9.47
N ASP A 21 -26.49 -9.47 -9.88
CA ASP A 21 -27.22 -8.88 -10.99
C ASP A 21 -26.97 -9.70 -12.27
N PRO A 22 -27.88 -9.65 -13.28
CA PRO A 22 -27.73 -10.45 -14.50
C PRO A 22 -26.40 -10.18 -15.24
N VAL A 23 -25.83 -8.98 -15.08
CA VAL A 23 -24.51 -8.63 -15.62
C VAL A 23 -23.35 -9.35 -14.93
N GLU A 24 -23.50 -9.69 -13.64
CA GLU A 24 -22.49 -10.41 -12.86
C GLU A 24 -22.55 -11.93 -13.08
N THR A 25 -23.64 -12.43 -13.71
CA THR A 25 -23.80 -13.84 -14.04
C THR A 25 -23.61 -14.12 -15.53
N ASP A 26 -23.69 -13.10 -16.37
CA ASP A 26 -23.50 -13.22 -17.81
C ASP A 26 -22.01 -13.45 -18.16
N PRO A 27 -21.64 -14.61 -18.73
CA PRO A 27 -20.24 -14.93 -19.01
C PRO A 27 -19.61 -13.99 -20.04
N ALA A 28 -20.41 -13.41 -20.95
CA ALA A 28 -19.91 -12.43 -21.90
C ALA A 28 -19.56 -11.09 -21.22
N SER A 29 -20.34 -10.69 -20.23
CA SER A 29 -20.09 -9.50 -19.40
C SER A 29 -18.90 -9.70 -18.47
N LEU A 30 -18.74 -10.87 -17.84
CA LEU A 30 -17.55 -11.17 -17.03
C LEU A 30 -16.25 -11.23 -17.84
N SER A 31 -16.35 -11.55 -19.14
CA SER A 31 -15.22 -11.57 -20.07
C SER A 31 -14.80 -10.18 -20.56
N SER A 32 -15.59 -9.11 -20.31
CA SER A 32 -15.31 -7.77 -20.86
C SER A 32 -14.00 -7.16 -20.34
N ALA A 33 -13.56 -7.53 -19.14
CA ALA A 33 -12.29 -7.06 -18.57
C ALA A 33 -11.07 -7.56 -19.39
N GLU A 34 -11.10 -8.80 -19.87
CA GLU A 34 -10.04 -9.40 -20.71
C GLU A 34 -9.93 -8.71 -22.08
N TYR A 35 -11.04 -8.17 -22.59
CA TYR A 35 -11.05 -7.36 -23.81
C TYR A 35 -10.38 -6.00 -23.66
N LEU A 36 -10.24 -5.50 -22.43
CA LEU A 36 -9.65 -4.20 -22.13
C LEU A 36 -8.14 -4.29 -21.83
N ASP A 37 -7.60 -5.51 -21.82
CA ASP A 37 -6.18 -5.73 -21.57
C ASP A 37 -5.31 -5.30 -22.75
N GLU A 38 -4.08 -4.89 -22.44
CA GLU A 38 -3.11 -4.34 -23.40
C GLU A 38 -2.79 -5.34 -24.53
N GLU A 39 -2.71 -6.63 -24.20
CA GLU A 39 -2.43 -7.69 -25.16
C GLU A 39 -3.54 -7.79 -26.22
N ARG A 40 -4.78 -7.49 -25.83
CA ARG A 40 -5.96 -7.60 -26.69
C ARG A 40 -6.30 -6.31 -27.42
N LEU A 41 -6.08 -5.15 -26.79
CA LEU A 41 -6.13 -3.85 -27.47
C LEU A 41 -4.99 -3.70 -28.48
N GLY A 42 -3.85 -4.34 -28.23
CA GLY A 42 -2.63 -4.15 -29.04
C GLY A 42 -2.01 -2.76 -28.83
N GLU A 43 -2.39 -2.08 -27.75
CA GLU A 43 -1.93 -0.74 -27.39
C GLU A 43 -1.33 -0.80 -25.98
N ASN A 44 -0.15 -0.20 -25.83
CA ASN A 44 0.44 -0.01 -24.51
C ASN A 44 -0.22 1.24 -23.87
N PRO A 45 -0.73 1.18 -22.63
CA PRO A 45 -1.49 2.25 -21.98
C PRO A 45 -0.61 3.46 -21.65
N LEU A 46 0.72 3.29 -21.64
CA LEU A 46 1.67 4.40 -21.54
C LEU A 46 1.84 5.14 -22.87
N THR A 47 1.39 4.57 -23.99
CA THR A 47 1.40 5.20 -25.31
C THR A 47 0.28 6.24 -25.39
N GLY A 48 0.49 7.39 -24.76
CA GLY A 48 -0.52 8.45 -24.64
C GLY A 48 -0.88 8.80 -23.19
N ALA A 49 -0.29 8.12 -22.21
CA ALA A 49 -0.30 8.60 -20.84
C ALA A 49 0.34 9.99 -20.79
N MET A 50 -0.23 10.89 -19.96
CA MET A 50 0.42 12.17 -19.70
C MET A 50 1.73 11.93 -18.96
N ALA A 51 2.74 12.72 -19.30
CA ALA A 51 3.93 12.82 -18.49
C ALA A 51 3.51 13.19 -17.05
N PRO A 52 4.14 12.59 -16.03
CA PRO A 52 3.90 13.02 -14.66
C PRO A 52 4.28 14.51 -14.52
N PRO A 53 3.69 15.23 -13.54
CA PRO A 53 4.06 16.61 -13.24
C PRO A 53 5.57 16.79 -13.07
N ASP A 54 6.11 17.97 -13.36
CA ASP A 54 7.55 18.26 -13.27
C ASP A 54 8.13 17.99 -11.87
N ASP A 55 7.33 18.15 -10.81
CA ASP A 55 7.72 17.92 -9.42
C ASP A 55 7.43 16.48 -8.93
N TRP A 56 6.90 15.62 -9.80
CA TRP A 56 6.66 14.23 -9.43
C TRP A 56 7.98 13.48 -9.31
N SER A 57 8.21 12.92 -8.13
CA SER A 57 9.27 11.95 -7.89
C SER A 57 8.66 10.60 -7.55
N GLU A 58 9.22 9.53 -8.13
CA GLU A 58 8.90 8.17 -7.70
C GLU A 58 9.16 8.04 -6.20
N ALA A 59 8.22 7.44 -5.47
CA ALA A 59 8.48 7.06 -4.09
C ALA A 59 9.51 5.93 -4.09
N ASP A 60 10.73 6.21 -3.62
CA ASP A 60 11.69 5.14 -3.31
C ASP A 60 11.00 4.19 -2.32
N ALA A 61 10.90 2.91 -2.67
CA ALA A 61 10.09 1.94 -1.91
C ALA A 61 10.55 1.79 -0.44
N ARG A 62 11.67 2.41 -0.04
CA ARG A 62 12.14 2.58 1.34
C ARG A 62 12.89 3.90 1.53
N GLY A 63 12.61 4.59 2.63
CA GLY A 63 13.35 5.77 3.07
C GLY A 63 12.55 7.07 2.93
N THR A 64 13.20 8.19 3.21
CA THR A 64 12.64 9.54 3.09
C THR A 64 13.32 10.23 1.92
N THR A 65 12.55 10.87 1.03
CA THR A 65 13.13 11.61 -0.09
C THR A 65 13.95 12.81 0.42
N PRO A 66 14.90 13.35 -0.38
CA PRO A 66 15.64 14.53 0.00
C PRO A 66 14.76 15.77 0.24
N GLU A 67 13.58 15.83 -0.39
CA GLU A 67 12.61 16.90 -0.18
C GLU A 67 11.91 16.75 1.17
N GLU A 68 11.33 15.57 1.44
CA GLU A 68 10.71 15.26 2.74
C GLU A 68 11.69 15.40 3.91
N ALA A 69 12.98 15.08 3.71
CA ALA A 69 13.99 15.25 4.74
C ALA A 69 14.30 16.72 5.06
N ARG A 70 14.04 17.64 4.11
CA ARG A 70 14.20 19.09 4.31
C ARG A 70 12.94 19.74 4.87
N GLU A 71 11.77 19.22 4.50
CA GLU A 71 10.47 19.70 4.99
C GLU A 71 10.10 19.12 6.36
N GLY A 72 10.66 17.97 6.71
CA GLY A 72 10.47 17.33 8.01
C GLY A 72 11.19 18.03 9.16
N GLU A 73 10.86 17.61 10.38
CA GLU A 73 11.47 18.10 11.62
C GLU A 73 12.97 17.86 11.66
N THR A 74 13.71 18.80 12.27
CA THR A 74 15.15 18.65 12.49
C THR A 74 15.44 17.50 13.44
N LEU A 75 16.68 16.98 13.37
CA LEU A 75 17.11 15.92 14.28
C LEU A 75 16.99 16.33 15.75
N ASP A 76 17.31 17.58 16.08
CA ASP A 76 17.18 18.11 17.43
C ASP A 76 15.72 18.12 17.91
N GLU A 77 14.78 18.60 17.09
CA GLU A 77 13.33 18.59 17.43
C GLU A 77 12.80 17.18 17.67
N LYS A 78 13.29 16.20 16.91
CA LYS A 78 12.95 14.79 17.14
C LYS A 78 13.51 14.26 18.46
N LEU A 79 14.75 14.61 18.78
CA LEU A 79 15.38 14.23 20.05
C LEU A 79 14.68 14.86 21.26
N GLU A 80 14.15 16.08 21.13
CA GLU A 80 13.38 16.75 22.19
C GLU A 80 12.04 16.06 22.50
N GLN A 81 11.49 15.31 21.55
CA GLN A 81 10.25 14.55 21.72
C GLN A 81 10.48 13.17 22.34
N GLU A 82 11.71 12.65 22.32
CA GLU A 82 12.05 11.35 22.88
C GLU A 82 12.25 11.43 24.40
N GLU A 83 11.67 10.48 25.13
CA GLU A 83 11.98 10.26 26.55
C GLU A 83 13.08 9.20 26.66
N PRO A 84 14.24 9.50 27.28
CA PRO A 84 15.31 8.53 27.39
C PRO A 84 14.97 7.43 28.39
N ASP A 85 15.02 6.17 27.95
CA ASP A 85 14.80 5.00 28.83
C ASP A 85 15.84 4.89 29.96
N ILE A 86 17.05 5.42 29.74
CA ILE A 86 18.17 5.37 30.68
C ILE A 86 18.75 6.77 30.85
N LEU A 87 18.89 7.20 32.10
CA LEU A 87 19.47 8.49 32.41
C LEU A 87 20.99 8.51 32.15
N PRO A 88 21.56 9.67 31.76
CA PRO A 88 22.99 9.80 31.58
C PRO A 88 23.78 9.37 32.83
N GLY A 89 24.55 8.29 32.71
CA GLY A 89 25.37 7.75 33.80
C GLY A 89 24.76 6.57 34.55
N GLU A 90 23.54 6.17 34.22
CA GLU A 90 22.95 4.92 34.71
C GLU A 90 23.35 3.76 33.79
N SER A 91 23.72 2.62 34.37
CA SER A 91 24.04 1.41 33.61
C SER A 91 22.75 0.59 33.45
N PRO A 92 22.48 0.02 32.25
CA PRO A 92 21.39 -0.93 32.09
C PRO A 92 21.55 -2.13 33.04
N PRO A 93 20.45 -2.76 33.46
CA PRO A 93 20.45 -3.90 34.39
C PRO A 93 21.17 -5.14 33.85
#